data_AF-A0A524H409-F1
#
_entry.id   AF-A0A524H409-F1
#
_cell.length_a   1.000
_cell.length_b   1.000
_cell.length_c   1.000
_cell.angle_alpha   90.00
_cell.angle_beta   90.00
_cell.angle_gamma   90.00
#
_symmetry.space_group_name_H-M   'P 1'
#
loop_
_entity.id
_entity.type
_entity.pdbx_description
1 polymer ?
#
loop_
_entity_poly.entity_id
_entity_poly.type
_entity_poly.pdbx_seq_one_letter_code
_entity_poly.pdbx_strand_id
1 'polypeptide(L)'
;MKGLTGAILIAAMVFAGPAFAQFYKYLDKQGVVRFTDDINQVPQDQRSAARSYSESQAGGTSAAEAPAAAEEEKPAPPEPPAAAAVDEGKDPIEDTRARLDALKKEVEAEYQLLVKEKDRLAKKKGAKMTREETNAYNKDVEAFN
;
A
#
# COMPACT_ATOMS: atom_id res chain seq x y z
N MET A 1 -3.87 -43.92 -32.20
CA MET A 1 -3.64 -42.47 -31.93
C MET A 1 -4.30 -42.01 -30.64
N LYS A 2 -5.60 -42.27 -30.39
CA LYS A 2 -6.34 -41.83 -29.19
C LYS A 2 -5.69 -42.22 -27.83
N GLY A 3 -5.13 -43.42 -27.72
CA GLY A 3 -4.44 -43.87 -26.49
C GLY A 3 -3.10 -43.17 -26.23
N LEU A 4 -2.39 -42.78 -27.28
CA LEU A 4 -1.13 -42.03 -27.17
C LEU A 4 -1.42 -40.61 -26.69
N THR A 5 -2.47 -39.96 -27.21
CA THR A 5 -2.90 -38.63 -26.79
C THR A 5 -3.34 -38.62 -25.32
N GLY A 6 -4.04 -39.68 -24.87
CA GLY A 6 -4.41 -39.84 -23.47
C GLY A 6 -3.20 -40.02 -22.54
N ALA A 7 -2.22 -40.84 -22.93
CA ALA A 7 -1.00 -41.02 -22.16
C ALA A 7 -0.18 -39.72 -22.03
N ILE A 8 -0.13 -38.92 -23.09
CA ILE A 8 0.56 -37.61 -23.09
C ILE A 8 -0.13 -36.62 -22.14
N LEU A 9 -1.47 -36.58 -22.14
CA LEU A 9 -2.23 -35.71 -21.22
C LEU A 9 -2.02 -36.10 -19.75
N ILE A 10 -2.03 -37.40 -19.45
CA ILE A 10 -1.79 -37.90 -18.09
C ILE A 10 -0.35 -37.57 -17.65
N ALA A 11 0.63 -37.78 -18.52
CA ALA A 11 2.02 -37.45 -18.22
C ALA A 11 2.23 -35.95 -17.95
N ALA A 12 1.56 -35.06 -18.71
CA ALA A 12 1.63 -33.62 -18.50
C ALA A 12 1.05 -33.19 -17.14
N MET A 13 0.00 -33.87 -16.66
CA MET A 13 -0.66 -33.57 -15.39
C MET A 13 0.17 -34.02 -14.18
N VAL A 14 0.96 -35.10 -14.31
CA VAL A 14 1.86 -35.61 -13.26
C VAL A 14 3.12 -34.74 -13.13
N PHE A 15 3.52 -34.02 -14.17
CA PHE A 15 4.71 -33.16 -14.19
C PHE A 15 4.44 -31.69 -13.84
N ALA A 16 3.24 -31.35 -13.33
CA ALA A 16 2.94 -30.00 -12.87
C ALA A 16 3.74 -29.69 -11.58
N GLY A 17 4.82 -28.93 -11.72
CA GLY A 17 5.64 -28.47 -10.60
C GLY A 17 5.00 -27.32 -9.79
N PRO A 18 5.53 -27.03 -8.59
CA PRO A 18 5.06 -25.90 -7.78
C PRO A 18 5.30 -24.57 -8.50
N ALA A 19 4.25 -23.75 -8.58
CA ALA A 19 4.37 -22.36 -9.02
C ALA A 19 4.77 -21.51 -7.82
N PHE A 20 5.95 -20.90 -7.86
CA PHE A 20 6.40 -19.96 -6.84
C PHE A 20 6.02 -18.55 -7.25
N ALA A 21 5.19 -17.90 -6.45
CA ALA A 21 4.96 -16.46 -6.52
C ALA A 21 5.65 -15.81 -5.30
N GLN A 22 6.47 -14.80 -5.55
CA GLN A 22 7.09 -14.01 -4.49
C GLN A 22 6.32 -12.69 -4.38
N PHE A 23 5.93 -12.33 -3.16
CA PHE A 23 5.37 -11.03 -2.84
C PHE A 23 6.06 -10.48 -1.60
N TYR A 24 6.23 -9.17 -1.58
CA TYR A 24 6.94 -8.42 -0.56
C TYR A 24 5.95 -7.63 0.28
N LYS A 25 6.11 -7.66 1.60
CA LYS A 25 5.37 -6.85 2.57
C LYS A 25 6.31 -5.78 3.12
N TYR A 26 5.89 -4.52 3.12
CA TYR A 26 6.70 -3.41 3.64
C TYR A 26 5.82 -2.35 4.30
N LEU A 27 6.43 -1.48 5.11
CA LEU A 27 5.79 -0.30 5.70
C LEU A 27 6.12 0.93 4.86
N ASP A 28 5.09 1.69 4.48
CA ASP A 28 5.26 2.97 3.81
C ASP A 28 5.72 4.07 4.79
N LYS A 29 5.96 5.28 4.28
CA LYS A 29 6.41 6.43 5.09
C LYS A 29 5.42 6.85 6.16
N GLN A 30 4.17 6.43 6.04
CA GLN A 30 3.07 6.71 6.95
C GLN A 30 2.84 5.56 7.95
N GLY A 31 3.67 4.51 7.91
CA GLY A 31 3.55 3.34 8.76
C GLY A 31 2.43 2.37 8.33
N VAL A 32 1.90 2.51 7.12
CA VAL A 32 0.87 1.60 6.59
C VAL A 32 1.52 0.41 5.91
N VAL A 33 1.02 -0.79 6.23
CA VAL A 33 1.45 -2.04 5.60
C VAL A 33 0.99 -2.07 4.14
N ARG A 34 1.93 -2.32 3.23
CA ARG A 34 1.71 -2.46 1.80
C ARG A 34 2.32 -3.76 1.28
N PHE A 35 1.77 -4.25 0.17
CA PHE A 35 2.21 -5.45 -0.52
C PHE A 35 2.58 -5.10 -1.97
N THR A 36 3.67 -5.66 -2.47
CA THR A 36 4.14 -5.47 -3.84
C THR A 36 4.82 -6.73 -4.36
N ASP A 37 4.71 -7.00 -5.64
CA ASP A 37 5.45 -8.03 -6.37
C ASP A 37 6.81 -7.51 -6.89
N ASP A 38 7.00 -6.19 -6.92
CA ASP A 38 8.23 -5.54 -7.36
C ASP A 38 9.11 -5.13 -6.17
N ILE A 39 10.26 -5.78 -6.04
CA ILE A 39 11.24 -5.49 -4.99
C ILE A 39 11.76 -4.04 -5.02
N ASN A 40 11.70 -3.36 -6.17
CA ASN A 40 12.16 -1.99 -6.29
C ASN A 40 11.24 -0.99 -5.59
N GLN A 41 9.97 -1.34 -5.38
CA GLN A 41 9.01 -0.52 -4.62
C GLN A 41 9.22 -0.61 -3.10
N VAL A 42 9.98 -1.61 -2.64
CA VAL A 42 10.33 -1.75 -1.22
C VAL A 42 11.47 -0.78 -0.89
N PRO A 43 11.35 0.04 0.17
CA PRO A 43 12.43 0.91 0.66
C PRO A 43 13.71 0.11 0.94
N GLN A 44 14.88 0.65 0.59
CA GLN A 44 16.18 -0.06 0.68
C GLN A 44 16.43 -0.68 2.06
N ASP A 45 16.10 0.07 3.12
CA ASP A 45 16.31 -0.34 4.51
C ASP A 45 15.43 -1.55 4.92
N GLN A 46 14.35 -1.80 4.18
CA GLN A 46 13.42 -2.92 4.40
C GLN A 46 13.65 -4.09 3.43
N ARG A 47 14.50 -3.94 2.41
CA ARG A 47 14.78 -5.01 1.42
C ARG A 47 15.49 -6.21 2.03
N SER A 48 16.38 -5.99 3.00
CA SER A 48 17.09 -7.05 3.71
C SER A 48 16.19 -7.80 4.72
N ALA A 49 15.18 -7.11 5.27
CA ALA A 49 14.19 -7.67 6.17
C ALA A 49 12.98 -8.30 5.44
N ALA A 50 12.83 -8.04 4.14
CA ALA A 50 11.79 -8.59 3.28
C ALA A 50 12.05 -10.08 3.01
N ARG A 51 11.90 -10.92 4.04
CA ARG A 51 11.86 -12.37 3.87
C ARG A 51 10.58 -12.73 3.12
N SER A 52 10.73 -13.57 2.10
CA SER A 52 9.65 -14.14 1.31
C SER A 52 8.57 -14.69 2.25
N TYR A 53 7.38 -14.09 2.21
CA TYR A 53 6.24 -14.61 2.93
C TYR A 53 5.71 -15.81 2.13
N SER A 54 5.98 -17.02 2.61
CA SER A 54 5.27 -18.21 2.12
C SER A 54 3.91 -18.22 2.80
N GLU A 55 2.83 -18.09 2.03
CA GLU A 55 1.47 -18.22 2.58
C GLU A 55 1.38 -19.50 3.42
N SER A 56 0.94 -19.33 4.67
CA SER A 56 0.63 -20.43 5.57
C SER A 56 -0.45 -21.30 4.94
N GLN A 57 -0.06 -22.53 4.64
CA GLN A 57 -0.91 -23.65 4.27
C GLN A 57 -2.21 -23.61 5.07
N ALA A 58 -3.36 -23.71 4.37
CA ALA A 58 -4.69 -23.67 4.97
C ALA A 58 -4.78 -24.66 6.16
N GLY A 59 -4.74 -24.12 7.37
CA GLY A 59 -4.66 -24.92 8.58
C GLY A 59 -4.62 -24.07 9.83
N GLY A 60 -5.78 -23.56 10.24
CA GLY A 60 -6.04 -23.17 11.62
C GLY A 60 -5.69 -21.73 11.99
N THR A 61 -6.70 -21.06 12.54
CA THR A 61 -6.58 -19.87 13.41
C THR A 61 -5.31 -19.86 14.25
N SER A 62 -4.51 -18.81 14.13
CA SER A 62 -3.73 -18.30 15.25
C SER A 62 -3.61 -16.79 15.17
N ALA A 63 -3.95 -16.15 16.28
CA ALA A 63 -3.81 -14.74 16.52
C ALA A 63 -2.33 -14.30 16.50
N ALA A 64 -2.14 -13.01 16.19
CA ALA A 64 -1.01 -12.17 16.57
C ALA A 64 0.42 -12.69 16.24
N GLU A 65 0.99 -12.21 15.13
CA GLU A 65 2.44 -12.04 15.01
C GLU A 65 2.78 -10.56 15.16
N ALA A 66 3.06 -10.16 16.40
CA ALA A 66 3.92 -9.03 16.71
C ALA A 66 5.38 -9.46 16.47
N PRO A 67 6.26 -8.62 15.90
CA PRO A 67 7.65 -8.99 15.75
C PRO A 67 8.34 -8.86 17.11
N ALA A 68 8.66 -10.02 17.71
CA ALA A 68 9.70 -10.13 18.72
C ALA A 68 11.05 -10.04 18.00
N ALA A 69 11.81 -8.97 18.28
CA ALA A 69 13.22 -8.87 17.92
C ALA A 69 14.03 -8.45 19.16
N ALA A 70 14.76 -9.44 19.67
CA ALA A 70 16.05 -9.38 20.36
C ALA A 70 16.18 -8.49 21.62
N GLU A 71 16.24 -9.17 22.76
CA GLU A 71 16.97 -8.78 23.96
C GLU A 71 18.45 -8.53 23.64
N GLU A 72 18.96 -7.35 24.00
CA GLU A 72 20.37 -7.15 24.34
C GLU A 72 20.43 -6.46 25.71
N GLU A 73 20.94 -7.19 26.70
CA GLU A 73 21.03 -6.85 28.11
C GLU A 73 22.39 -6.21 28.42
N LYS A 74 22.42 -4.95 28.90
CA LYS A 74 23.44 -4.42 29.84
C LYS A 74 23.04 -3.04 30.41
N PRO A 75 23.58 -2.60 31.56
CA PRO A 75 22.83 -2.38 32.79
C PRO A 75 22.55 -0.90 33.12
N ALA A 76 21.47 -0.65 33.85
CA ALA A 76 21.13 0.65 34.45
C ALA A 76 22.13 1.06 35.55
N PRO A 77 22.36 2.38 35.76
CA PRO A 77 21.81 3.02 36.98
C PRO A 77 21.57 4.56 36.84
N PRO A 78 21.13 5.27 37.91
CA PRO A 78 19.86 5.25 38.62
C PRO A 78 18.99 6.51 38.31
N GLU A 79 17.69 6.45 38.58
CA GLU A 79 16.76 7.60 38.52
C GLU A 79 17.05 8.65 39.61
N PRO A 80 16.76 9.93 39.32
CA PRO A 80 16.13 10.78 40.34
C PRO A 80 14.95 11.60 39.76
N PRO A 81 14.13 12.20 40.64
CA PRO A 81 12.71 11.92 40.80
C PRO A 81 11.80 12.67 39.81
N ALA A 82 10.55 12.18 39.76
CA ALA A 82 9.40 12.81 39.14
C ALA A 82 9.34 14.33 39.38
N ALA A 83 9.45 15.10 38.30
CA ALA A 83 8.88 16.43 38.21
C ALA A 83 7.63 16.33 37.32
N ALA A 84 6.48 16.26 37.97
CA ALA A 84 5.22 16.58 37.33
C ALA A 84 5.30 18.01 36.78
N ALA A 85 5.32 18.15 35.47
CA ALA A 85 4.80 19.31 34.78
C ALA A 85 3.60 18.83 33.98
N VAL A 86 2.48 18.69 34.68
CA VAL A 86 1.16 18.71 34.04
C VAL A 86 0.97 20.17 33.66
N ASP A 87 1.30 20.51 32.41
CA ASP A 87 0.95 21.82 31.87
C ASP A 87 -0.51 21.76 31.38
N GLU A 88 -1.30 22.65 31.93
CA GLU A 88 -2.74 22.75 31.77
C GLU A 88 -3.11 23.32 30.40
N GLY A 89 -4.20 22.81 29.81
CA GLY A 89 -5.09 23.69 29.04
C GLY A 89 -5.07 23.58 27.51
N LYS A 90 -5.17 22.37 26.96
CA LYS A 90 -5.92 22.10 25.72
C LYS A 90 -6.09 20.61 25.55
N ASP A 91 -7.33 20.14 25.43
CA ASP A 91 -7.59 18.73 25.15
C ASP A 91 -6.91 18.36 23.82
N PRO A 92 -5.82 17.58 23.80
CA PRO A 92 -5.08 17.27 22.58
C PRO A 92 -5.94 16.49 21.56
N ILE A 93 -7.04 15.89 22.05
CA ILE A 93 -8.04 15.21 21.24
C ILE A 93 -8.95 16.19 20.48
N GLU A 94 -9.27 17.36 21.04
CA GLU A 94 -10.11 18.36 20.35
C GLU A 94 -9.32 19.10 19.27
N ASP A 95 -8.05 19.43 19.53
CA ASP A 95 -7.18 20.03 18.51
C ASP A 95 -6.92 19.09 17.32
N THR A 96 -6.79 17.78 17.60
CA THR A 96 -6.63 16.76 16.54
C THR A 96 -7.93 16.55 15.75
N ARG A 97 -9.11 16.57 16.40
CA ARG A 97 -10.42 16.53 15.71
C ARG A 97 -10.61 17.73 14.79
N ALA A 98 -10.36 18.94 15.29
CA ALA A 98 -10.49 20.17 14.50
C ALA A 98 -9.57 20.14 13.27
N ARG A 99 -8.34 19.64 13.43
CA ARG A 99 -7.40 19.46 12.31
C ARG A 99 -7.91 18.43 11.30
N LEU A 100 -8.39 17.27 11.75
CA LEU A 100 -8.93 16.25 10.85
C LEU A 100 -10.15 16.73 10.06
N ASP A 101 -11.03 17.50 10.70
CA ASP A 101 -12.20 18.06 10.03
C ASP A 101 -11.84 19.15 9.03
N ALA A 102 -10.81 19.94 9.30
CA ALA A 102 -10.26 20.89 8.33
C ALA A 102 -9.68 20.18 7.11
N LEU A 103 -8.86 19.14 7.32
CA LEU A 103 -8.28 18.34 6.24
C LEU A 103 -9.36 17.65 5.40
N LYS A 104 -10.39 17.07 6.05
CA LYS A 104 -11.51 16.46 5.33
C LYS A 104 -12.22 17.45 4.41
N LYS A 105 -12.46 18.68 4.89
CA LYS A 105 -13.12 19.72 4.08
C LYS A 105 -12.30 20.14 2.87
N GLU A 106 -10.99 20.27 3.05
CA GLU A 106 -10.06 20.61 1.96
C GLU A 106 -10.03 19.50 0.90
N VAL A 107 -9.84 18.25 1.33
CA VAL A 107 -9.82 17.08 0.44
C VAL A 107 -11.15 16.91 -0.30
N GLU A 108 -12.28 17.09 0.39
CA GLU A 108 -13.59 17.02 -0.26
C GLU A 108 -13.78 18.14 -1.28
N ALA A 109 -13.32 19.36 -0.98
CA ALA A 109 -13.39 20.47 -1.92
C ALA A 109 -12.55 20.22 -3.18
N GLU A 110 -11.31 19.72 -3.01
CA GLU A 110 -10.45 19.32 -4.12
C GLU A 110 -11.07 18.19 -4.94
N TYR A 111 -11.62 17.18 -4.29
CA TYR A 111 -12.30 16.07 -4.95
C TYR A 111 -13.46 16.56 -5.82
N GLN A 112 -14.30 17.45 -5.28
CA GLN A 112 -15.44 18.01 -6.02
C GLN A 112 -15.01 18.85 -7.23
N LEU A 113 -13.88 19.56 -7.14
CA LEU A 113 -13.30 20.27 -8.29
C LEU A 113 -12.81 19.28 -9.36
N LEU A 114 -12.12 18.23 -8.94
CA LEU A 114 -11.56 17.23 -9.83
C LEU A 114 -12.65 16.42 -10.56
N VAL A 115 -13.75 16.11 -9.87
CA VAL A 115 -14.94 15.48 -10.48
C VAL A 115 -15.57 16.38 -11.53
N LYS A 116 -15.73 17.68 -11.24
CA LYS A 116 -16.26 18.64 -12.22
C LYS A 116 -15.35 18.79 -13.44
N GLU A 117 -14.04 18.79 -13.23
CA GLU A 117 -13.04 18.81 -14.30
C GLU A 117 -13.10 17.54 -15.15
N LYS A 118 -13.18 16.36 -14.51
CA LYS A 118 -13.36 15.07 -15.18
C LYS A 118 -14.64 15.04 -16.02
N ASP A 119 -15.76 15.53 -15.49
CA ASP A 119 -17.02 15.60 -16.22
C ASP A 119 -16.94 16.57 -17.41
N ARG A 120 -16.24 17.71 -17.26
CA ARG A 120 -15.97 18.64 -18.35
C ARG A 120 -15.13 17.99 -19.45
N LEU A 121 -14.08 17.26 -19.07
CA LEU A 121 -13.21 16.54 -20.00
C LEU A 121 -13.94 15.38 -20.68
N ALA A 122 -14.80 14.64 -19.97
CA ALA A 122 -15.63 13.59 -20.52
C ALA A 122 -16.64 14.12 -21.54
N LYS A 123 -17.29 15.27 -21.24
CA LYS A 123 -18.17 15.96 -22.18
C LYS A 123 -17.43 16.45 -23.43
N LYS A 124 -16.20 16.98 -23.26
CA LYS A 124 -15.32 17.34 -24.38
C LYS A 124 -14.96 16.13 -25.24
N LYS A 125 -14.67 14.97 -24.64
CA LYS A 125 -14.35 13.72 -25.35
C LYS A 125 -15.53 13.15 -26.15
N GLY A 126 -16.77 13.40 -25.71
CA GLY A 126 -18.00 12.95 -26.40
C GLY A 126 -18.42 13.81 -27.59
N ALA A 127 -18.00 15.08 -27.64
CA ALA A 127 -18.05 15.88 -28.86
C ALA A 127 -16.93 15.40 -29.78
N LYS A 128 -17.19 15.19 -31.07
CA LYS A 128 -16.19 14.69 -32.04
C LYS A 128 -14.96 15.62 -32.04
N MET A 129 -13.94 15.28 -31.25
CA MET A 129 -12.76 16.10 -31.09
C MET A 129 -11.98 16.11 -32.39
N THR A 130 -11.62 17.30 -32.85
CA THR A 130 -10.71 17.46 -33.96
C THR A 130 -9.31 16.99 -33.57
N ARG A 131 -8.46 16.70 -34.57
CA ARG A 131 -7.09 16.20 -34.33
C ARG A 131 -6.26 17.15 -33.46
N GLU A 132 -6.52 18.45 -33.54
CA GLU A 132 -5.86 19.48 -32.72
C GLU A 132 -6.31 19.43 -31.25
N GLU A 133 -7.61 19.26 -31.00
CA GLU A 133 -8.15 19.18 -29.64
C GLU A 133 -7.71 17.88 -28.93
N THR A 134 -7.53 16.79 -29.68
CA THR A 134 -6.99 15.53 -29.16
C THR A 134 -5.52 15.69 -28.73
N ASN A 135 -4.72 16.41 -29.51
CA ASN A 135 -3.32 16.68 -29.15
C ASN A 135 -3.20 17.61 -27.94
N ALA A 136 -4.06 18.62 -27.83
CA ALA A 136 -4.11 19.49 -26.66
C ALA A 136 -4.49 18.69 -25.39
N TYR A 137 -5.50 17.83 -25.49
CA TYR A 137 -5.90 16.94 -24.39
C TYR A 137 -4.77 16.01 -23.95
N ASN A 138 -4.05 15.39 -24.89
CA ASN A 138 -2.93 14.50 -24.55
C ASN A 138 -1.79 15.26 -23.86
N LYS A 139 -1.52 16.51 -24.26
CA LYS A 139 -0.52 17.36 -23.61
C LYS A 139 -0.92 17.73 -22.19
N ASP A 140 -2.19 18.02 -21.96
CA ASP A 140 -2.71 18.32 -20.61
C ASP A 140 -2.66 17.08 -19.72
N VAL A 141 -2.88 15.88 -20.27
CA VAL A 141 -2.76 14.60 -19.54
C VAL A 141 -1.31 14.25 -19.21
N GLU A 142 -0.35 14.53 -20.10
CA GLU A 142 1.09 14.35 -19.82
C GLU A 142 1.59 15.31 -18.72
N ALA A 143 1.08 16.53 -18.66
CA ALA A 143 1.48 17.50 -17.63
C ALA A 143 1.05 17.11 -16.20
N PHE A 144 0.14 16.13 -16.07
CA PHE A 144 -0.39 15.64 -14.79
C PHE A 144 0.18 14.28 -14.35
N ASN A 145 1.03 13.63 -15.16
CA ASN A 145 1.77 12.42 -14.78
C ASN A 145 3.22 12.76 -14.42
#